data_AF-A0A7J6VAU4-F1
#
_entry.id   AF-A0A7J6VAU4-F1
#
_cell.length_a   1.000
_cell.length_b   1.000
_cell.length_c   1.000
_cell.angle_alpha   90.00
_cell.angle_beta   90.00
_cell.angle_gamma   90.00
#
_symmetry.space_group_name_H-M   'P 1'
#
loop_
_entity.id
_entity.type
_entity.pdbx_description
1 polymer ?
#
loop_
_entity_poly.entity_id
_entity_poly.type
_entity_poly.pdbx_seq_one_letter_code
_entity_poly.pdbx_strand_id
1 'polypeptide(L)' 'GFTKFSRTDYVRWKAENRIMPDGVNAKLLGCHGPLANRQPGRAFLDAIT' A
#
# COMPACT_ATOMS: atom_id res chain seq x y z
N GLY A 1 11.30 0.99 -13.58
CA GLY A 1 11.59 2.01 -12.56
C GLY A 1 12.51 1.40 -11.51
N PHE A 2 12.73 2.10 -10.39
CA PHE A 2 13.61 1.62 -9.31
C PHE A 2 12.87 0.77 -8.23
N THR A 3 11.58 0.52 -8.42
CA THR A 3 10.78 -0.37 -7.58
C THR A 3 10.94 -1.82 -8.01
N LYS A 4 10.86 -2.78 -7.07
CA LYS A 4 10.88 -4.23 -7.36
C LYS A 4 9.62 -4.76 -8.09
N PHE A 5 8.58 -3.93 -8.22
CA PHE A 5 7.29 -4.33 -8.79
C PHE A 5 7.30 -4.26 -10.33
N SER A 6 6.54 -5.18 -10.95
CA SER A 6 6.24 -5.08 -12.38
C SER A 6 5.39 -3.83 -12.65
N ARG A 7 5.42 -3.33 -13.90
CA ARG A 7 4.61 -2.16 -14.29
C ARG A 7 3.12 -2.42 -14.10
N THR A 8 2.64 -3.61 -14.47
CA THR A 8 1.23 -3.99 -14.39
C THR A 8 0.76 -4.03 -12.94
N ASP A 9 1.54 -4.66 -12.05
CA ASP A 9 1.20 -4.76 -10.63
C ASP A 9 1.27 -3.39 -9.95
N TYR A 10 2.27 -2.58 -10.30
CA TYR A 10 2.41 -1.23 -9.77
C TYR A 10 1.20 -0.37 -10.09
N VAL A 11 0.74 -0.36 -11.35
CA VAL A 11 -0.43 0.44 -11.77
C VAL A 11 -1.69 -0.05 -11.05
N ARG A 12 -1.89 -1.37 -10.97
CA ARG A 12 -3.03 -1.97 -10.29
C ARG A 12 -3.06 -1.59 -8.81
N TRP A 13 -1.99 -1.83 -8.08
CA TRP A 13 -1.95 -1.54 -6.65
C TRP A 13 -1.94 -0.04 -6.34
N LYS A 14 -1.47 0.80 -7.27
CA LYS A 14 -1.64 2.25 -7.17
C LYS A 14 -3.11 2.65 -7.29
N ALA A 15 -3.86 2.09 -8.24
CA ALA A 15 -5.30 2.33 -8.37
C ALA A 15 -6.10 1.78 -7.17
N GLU A 16 -5.66 0.65 -6.60
CA GLU A 16 -6.23 0.08 -5.37
C GLU A 16 -5.77 0.82 -4.10
N ASN A 17 -4.97 1.89 -4.20
CA ASN A 17 -4.41 2.62 -3.05
C ASN A 17 -3.66 1.71 -2.04
N ARG A 18 -2.98 0.66 -2.55
CA ARG A 18 -2.19 -0.30 -1.76
C ARG A 18 -0.69 0.00 -1.76
N ILE A 19 -0.24 0.95 -2.59
CA ILE A 19 1.15 1.40 -2.65
C ILE A 19 1.31 2.74 -1.94
N MET A 20 2.31 2.85 -1.08
CA MET A 20 2.75 4.10 -0.47
C MET A 20 4.10 4.53 -1.06
N PRO A 21 4.27 5.81 -1.47
CA PRO A 21 5.56 6.31 -1.95
C PRO A 21 6.57 6.38 -0.80
N ASP A 22 7.81 5.95 -1.07
CA ASP A 22 8.92 5.90 -0.11
C ASP A 22 10.19 6.43 -0.78
N GLY A 23 10.21 7.75 -1.00
CA GLY A 23 11.23 8.41 -1.81
C GLY A 23 11.21 7.93 -3.26
N VAL A 24 12.33 7.38 -3.73
CA VAL A 24 12.49 6.85 -5.10
C VAL A 24 11.82 5.48 -5.27
N ASN A 25 11.50 4.80 -4.16
CA ASN A 25 10.88 3.48 -4.15
C ASN A 25 9.41 3.54 -3.67
N ALA A 26 8.80 2.39 -3.47
CA ALA A 26 7.44 2.27 -3.01
C ALA A 26 7.26 1.07 -2.08
N LYS A 27 6.44 1.22 -1.05
CA LYS A 27 6.07 0.17 -0.10
C LYS A 27 4.71 -0.40 -0.46
N LEU A 28 4.63 -1.72 -0.58
CA LEU A 28 3.37 -2.43 -0.74
C LEU A 28 2.76 -2.67 0.63
N LEU A 29 1.57 -2.16 0.85
CA LEU A 29 0.82 -2.41 2.05
C LEU A 29 0.11 -3.77 1.89
N GLY A 30 0.45 -4.74 2.74
CA GLY A 30 -0.17 -6.07 2.77
C GLY A 30 -1.49 -6.12 3.56
N CYS A 31 -2.05 -7.33 3.70
CA CYS A 31 -3.28 -7.60 4.45
C CYS A 31 -2.99 -8.44 5.71
N HIS A 32 -1.88 -8.16 6.40
CA HIS A 32 -1.48 -8.88 7.62
C HIS A 32 -1.45 -7.95 8.83
N GLY A 33 -1.70 -8.50 10.01
CA GLY A 33 -1.72 -7.76 11.27
C GLY A 33 -2.86 -6.73 11.33
N PRO A 34 -2.66 -5.59 12.02
CA PRO A 34 -3.67 -4.52 12.14
C PRO A 34 -4.12 -3.95 10.79
N LEU A 35 -3.31 -4.13 9.75
CA LEU A 35 -3.58 -3.67 8.40
C LEU A 35 -4.48 -4.63 7.59
N ALA A 36 -4.87 -5.79 8.14
CA ALA A 36 -5.79 -6.72 7.48
C ALA A 36 -7.21 -6.13 7.33
N ASN A 37 -7.65 -5.33 8.31
CA ASN A 37 -8.99 -4.72 8.33
C ASN A 37 -9.04 -3.33 7.69
N ARG A 38 -7.95 -2.84 7.10
CA ARG A 38 -7.93 -1.50 6.55
C ARG A 38 -8.66 -1.43 5.22
N GLN A 39 -9.36 -0.33 4.98
CA GLN A 39 -9.86 -0.06 3.64
C GLN A 39 -8.69 0.22 2.69
N PRO A 40 -8.78 -0.19 1.41
CA PRO A 40 -7.77 0.15 0.41
C PRO A 40 -7.57 1.68 0.38
N GLY A 41 -6.34 2.14 0.66
CA GLY A 41 -6.01 3.57 0.75
C GLY A 41 -6.09 4.24 2.11
N ARG A 42 -6.52 3.54 3.17
CA ARG A 42 -6.38 4.01 4.56
C ARG A 42 -5.26 3.23 5.24
N ALA A 43 -4.11 3.87 5.45
CA ALA A 43 -2.95 3.23 6.08
C ALA A 43 -3.05 3.19 7.61
N PHE A 44 -3.90 4.03 8.21
CA PHE A 44 -4.08 4.13 9.66
C PHE A 44 -5.52 3.75 10.02
N LEU A 45 -5.66 2.85 10.99
CA LEU A 45 -6.92 2.69 11.73
C LEU A 45 -6.93 3.79 12.80
N ASP A 46 -8.06 4.46 12.97
CA ASP A 46 -8.23 5.43 14.05
C ASP A 46 -8.01 4.68 15.38
N ALA A 47 -7.15 5.21 16.25
CA ALA A 47 -6.84 4.56 17.52
C ALA A 47 -8.14 4.40 18.32
N ILE A 48 -8.47 3.16 18.71
CA ILE A 48 -9.60 2.90 19.60
C ILE A 48 -9.32 3.63 20.91
N THR A 49 -10.15 4.60 21.24
CA THR A 49 -10.11 5.36 22.50
C THR A 49 -10.62 4.50 23.64
#